data_AF-A0AAN8DPT8-F1
#
_entry.id   AF-A0AAN8DPT8-F1
#
_cell.length_a   1.000
_cell.length_b   1.000
_cell.length_c   1.000
_cell.angle_alpha   90.00
_cell.angle_beta   90.00
_cell.angle_gamma   90.00
#
_symmetry.space_group_name_H-M   'P 1'
#
loop_
_entity.id
_entity.type
_entity.pdbx_description
1 polymer ?
#
loop_
_entity_poly.entity_id
_entity_poly.type
_entity_poly.pdbx_seq_one_letter_code
_entity_poly.pdbx_strand_id
1 'polypeptide(L)'
;MTGKGKQPQKKKKNMAANSSDDEDSDVERNFALLTKRGGTEVGESFHQGEEESSDDEEEGPAGGTDEEEEGADVAEKASDGGDEEEAAEGGEEEQDEDSEASDDDEEDGDEDGDEDAEEAGGSSEIQTREDIKKELSNMSFEEIMKLQNKVGTKVYNEVAYGSQKTKGPIKKKRLNKNRPMEISAKRRAPFLRKVVSAKKPTSRDPRFDDLSGEYKPEIFVETYKFINDIKQREKEIVKKQLKRTKPTNVQKKEKLQFLLKRMENQERARKSQEEQRERELQFKRQQRERASQGDRPFFLKNSEKKKLQLAEKYQELKKTGKLDNFLSKKRKRNAGKDRRKLPPRELQSQSFQGH
;
A
#
# COMPACT_ATOMS: atom_id res chain seq x y z
N MET A 1 -47.91 45.08 -75.24
CA MET A 1 -47.91 44.16 -74.08
C MET A 1 -47.87 42.73 -74.60
N THR A 2 -46.71 42.09 -74.59
CA THR A 2 -46.56 40.62 -74.71
C THR A 2 -45.15 40.25 -74.26
N GLY A 3 -45.03 39.87 -72.98
CA GLY A 3 -43.81 39.28 -72.43
C GLY A 3 -43.76 37.79 -72.72
N LYS A 4 -42.60 37.30 -73.19
CA LYS A 4 -42.24 35.88 -73.16
C LYS A 4 -40.92 35.74 -72.41
N GLY A 5 -41.00 35.18 -71.20
CA GLY A 5 -39.88 34.90 -70.32
C GLY A 5 -39.02 33.76 -70.85
N LYS A 6 -37.71 33.92 -70.72
CA LYS A 6 -36.67 32.95 -71.10
C LYS A 6 -35.97 32.50 -69.82
N GLN A 7 -36.06 31.20 -69.49
CA GLN A 7 -35.30 30.59 -68.40
C GLN A 7 -33.85 30.32 -68.83
N PRO A 8 -32.87 30.39 -67.91
CA PRO A 8 -31.62 29.66 -68.06
C PRO A 8 -31.45 28.54 -67.01
N GLN A 9 -30.87 27.44 -67.50
CA GLN A 9 -30.72 26.13 -66.89
C GLN A 9 -29.70 26.10 -65.73
N LYS A 10 -30.01 25.36 -64.66
CA LYS A 10 -29.10 25.09 -63.53
C LYS A 10 -28.15 23.92 -63.88
N LYS A 11 -26.84 24.17 -63.85
CA LYS A 11 -25.79 23.13 -63.92
C LYS A 11 -25.58 22.53 -62.53
N LYS A 12 -25.75 21.20 -62.40
CA LYS A 12 -25.38 20.43 -61.20
C LYS A 12 -23.85 20.23 -61.18
N LYS A 13 -23.18 20.66 -60.11
CA LYS A 13 -21.82 20.24 -59.78
C LYS A 13 -21.90 19.17 -58.69
N ASN A 14 -21.39 17.98 -58.98
CA ASN A 14 -21.11 16.95 -57.98
C ASN A 14 -19.85 17.35 -57.22
N MET A 15 -19.93 17.47 -55.90
CA MET A 15 -18.76 17.44 -55.01
C MET A 15 -18.99 16.30 -54.04
N ALA A 16 -18.14 15.26 -54.13
CA ALA A 16 -18.02 14.24 -53.11
C ALA A 16 -17.31 14.86 -51.91
N ALA A 17 -18.01 14.92 -50.77
CA ALA A 17 -17.43 15.17 -49.47
C ALA A 17 -17.45 13.85 -48.70
N ASN A 18 -16.29 13.20 -48.58
CA ASN A 18 -16.10 12.17 -47.55
C ASN A 18 -15.71 12.91 -46.27
N SER A 19 -16.70 13.31 -45.47
CA SER A 19 -16.51 13.70 -44.07
C SER A 19 -16.52 12.43 -43.22
N SER A 20 -15.35 12.06 -42.71
CA SER A 20 -15.19 11.04 -41.66
C SER A 20 -15.60 11.69 -40.33
N ASP A 21 -16.90 11.70 -40.07
CA ASP A 21 -17.54 12.19 -38.83
C ASP A 21 -17.94 11.04 -37.88
N ASP A 22 -17.76 9.78 -38.31
CA ASP A 22 -18.27 8.61 -37.59
C ASP A 22 -17.42 8.24 -36.35
N GLU A 23 -16.11 8.55 -36.35
CA GLU A 23 -15.17 8.12 -35.30
C GLU A 23 -15.29 8.90 -33.99
N ASP A 24 -15.72 10.17 -34.04
CA ASP A 24 -15.92 10.99 -32.84
C ASP A 24 -17.20 10.56 -32.09
N SER A 25 -18.18 9.99 -32.81
CA SER A 25 -19.42 9.47 -32.23
C SER A 25 -19.17 8.22 -31.37
N ASP A 26 -18.22 7.37 -31.76
CA ASP A 26 -17.94 6.11 -31.08
C ASP A 26 -17.19 6.31 -29.76
N VAL A 27 -16.28 7.29 -29.69
CA VAL A 27 -15.58 7.61 -28.44
C VAL A 27 -16.55 8.25 -27.43
N GLU A 28 -17.44 9.14 -27.90
CA GLU A 28 -18.43 9.80 -27.05
C GLU A 28 -19.52 8.82 -26.57
N ARG A 29 -19.92 7.87 -27.44
CA ARG A 29 -20.80 6.75 -27.10
C ARG A 29 -20.17 5.80 -26.08
N ASN A 30 -18.90 5.44 -26.26
CA ASN A 30 -18.16 4.60 -25.31
C ASN A 30 -18.01 5.27 -23.95
N PHE A 31 -17.83 6.60 -23.93
CA PHE A 31 -17.79 7.36 -22.69
C PHE A 31 -19.16 7.44 -22.00
N ALA A 32 -20.23 7.65 -22.76
CA ALA A 32 -21.61 7.67 -22.24
C ALA A 32 -22.08 6.31 -21.70
N LEU A 33 -21.63 5.21 -22.30
CA LEU A 33 -21.91 3.86 -21.81
C LEU A 33 -21.21 3.57 -20.47
N LEU A 34 -20.02 4.14 -20.25
CA LEU A 34 -19.28 3.98 -19.00
C LEU A 34 -19.92 4.74 -17.83
N THR A 35 -20.52 5.91 -18.08
CA THR A 35 -21.22 6.70 -17.04
C THR A 35 -22.60 6.13 -16.72
N LYS A 36 -23.28 5.53 -17.70
CA LYS A 36 -24.62 4.95 -17.52
C LYS A 36 -24.61 3.61 -16.80
N ARG A 37 -23.51 2.86 -16.83
CA ARG A 37 -23.34 1.59 -16.09
C ARG A 37 -23.11 1.80 -14.58
N GLY A 38 -22.97 3.04 -14.11
CA GLY A 38 -22.73 3.40 -12.71
C GLY A 38 -23.97 3.81 -11.91
N GLY A 39 -25.18 3.71 -12.48
CA GLY A 39 -26.42 4.04 -11.76
C GLY A 39 -27.48 2.95 -11.95
N THR A 40 -27.81 2.26 -10.84
CA THR A 40 -29.03 1.45 -10.56
C THR A 40 -29.38 0.37 -11.61
N GLU A 41 -29.43 -0.94 -11.32
CA GLU A 41 -30.31 -1.63 -10.36
C GLU A 41 -30.03 -3.16 -10.37
N VAL A 42 -30.54 -3.84 -9.33
CA VAL A 42 -30.33 -5.23 -8.90
C VAL A 42 -30.93 -6.28 -9.86
N GLY A 43 -30.30 -7.45 -10.03
CA GLY A 43 -30.95 -8.66 -10.57
C GLY A 43 -30.03 -9.69 -11.25
N GLU A 44 -30.13 -10.95 -10.85
CA GLU A 44 -29.32 -12.12 -11.23
C GLU A 44 -29.42 -12.54 -12.72
N SER A 45 -28.32 -13.08 -13.30
CA SER A 45 -28.29 -14.40 -13.98
C SER A 45 -26.93 -14.73 -14.62
N PHE A 46 -26.40 -15.88 -14.22
CA PHE A 46 -25.49 -16.83 -14.89
C PHE A 46 -25.08 -16.60 -16.37
N HIS A 47 -23.77 -16.60 -16.66
CA HIS A 47 -23.22 -17.24 -17.88
C HIS A 47 -21.76 -17.68 -17.71
N GLN A 48 -21.53 -18.94 -18.05
CA GLN A 48 -20.28 -19.68 -18.16
C GLN A 48 -19.38 -19.18 -19.30
N GLY A 49 -18.07 -19.28 -19.08
CA GLY A 49 -17.08 -19.62 -20.09
C GLY A 49 -16.66 -18.50 -21.05
N GLU A 50 -15.45 -17.99 -20.86
CA GLU A 50 -14.33 -18.25 -21.79
C GLU A 50 -13.06 -17.68 -21.18
N GLU A 51 -12.07 -18.56 -21.04
CA GLU A 51 -10.74 -18.26 -20.53
C GLU A 51 -9.94 -17.59 -21.64
N GLU A 52 -9.56 -16.33 -21.45
CA GLU A 52 -8.43 -15.76 -22.17
C GLU A 52 -7.38 -15.27 -21.17
N SER A 53 -6.28 -16.01 -21.19
CA SER A 53 -4.99 -15.71 -20.59
C SER A 53 -4.47 -14.37 -21.09
N SER A 54 -4.62 -13.31 -20.27
CA SER A 54 -3.86 -12.07 -20.43
C SER A 54 -2.71 -12.08 -19.44
N ASP A 55 -1.53 -12.37 -19.95
CA ASP A 55 -0.23 -12.14 -19.33
C ASP A 55 -0.15 -10.69 -18.84
N ASP A 56 -0.09 -10.50 -17.52
CA ASP A 56 0.05 -9.19 -16.85
C ASP A 56 1.54 -9.02 -16.53
N GLU A 57 2.31 -8.44 -17.46
CA GLU A 57 3.64 -7.94 -17.15
C GLU A 57 3.54 -6.58 -16.43
N GLU A 58 4.07 -6.59 -15.22
CA GLU A 58 4.38 -5.45 -14.37
C GLU A 58 5.07 -4.31 -15.14
N GLU A 59 4.43 -3.14 -15.22
CA GLU A 59 5.08 -1.89 -15.56
C GLU A 59 4.89 -0.90 -14.40
N GLY A 60 5.99 -0.69 -13.66
CA GLY A 60 6.11 0.27 -12.56
C GLY A 60 5.80 1.72 -12.98
N PRO A 61 5.69 2.64 -12.01
CA PRO A 61 5.22 3.98 -12.27
C PRO A 61 6.28 4.81 -13.03
N ALA A 62 6.15 4.88 -14.35
CA ALA A 62 6.81 5.89 -15.17
C ALA A 62 6.22 7.28 -14.85
N GLY A 63 6.81 7.93 -13.84
CA GLY A 63 6.62 9.35 -13.56
C GLY A 63 7.12 10.19 -14.73
N GLY A 64 6.26 10.42 -15.72
CA GLY A 64 6.53 11.32 -16.83
C GLY A 64 6.64 12.76 -16.34
N THR A 65 7.88 13.22 -16.13
CA THR A 65 8.22 14.64 -16.07
C THR A 65 7.88 15.26 -17.43
N ASP A 66 7.00 16.27 -17.41
CA ASP A 66 6.78 17.15 -18.57
C ASP A 66 8.00 18.08 -18.65
N GLU A 67 9.05 17.60 -19.32
CA GLU A 67 10.21 18.43 -19.70
C GLU A 67 9.94 19.08 -21.04
N GLU A 68 9.67 20.39 -20.99
CA GLU A 68 9.90 21.27 -22.13
C GLU A 68 11.43 21.45 -22.25
N GLU A 69 12.03 20.78 -23.24
CA GLU A 69 13.36 21.05 -23.76
C GLU A 69 13.28 21.83 -25.08
N GLU A 70 13.94 22.98 -25.11
CA GLU A 70 14.39 23.63 -26.33
C GLU A 70 15.84 23.19 -26.59
N GLY A 71 16.11 22.69 -27.79
CA GLY A 71 17.39 22.09 -28.15
C GLY A 71 18.50 23.09 -28.49
N ALA A 72 19.74 22.62 -28.35
CA ALA A 72 20.89 23.10 -29.10
C ALA A 72 21.96 21.98 -29.19
N ASP A 73 22.19 21.49 -30.40
CA ASP A 73 23.24 20.57 -30.79
C ASP A 73 24.65 21.16 -30.58
N VAL A 74 25.56 20.46 -29.88
CA VAL A 74 27.02 20.55 -30.12
C VAL A 74 27.68 19.20 -29.85
N ALA A 75 28.52 18.79 -30.79
CA ALA A 75 29.13 17.48 -30.95
C ALA A 75 30.19 17.07 -29.91
N GLU A 76 30.17 15.76 -29.65
CA GLU A 76 31.23 14.81 -29.31
C GLU A 76 32.69 15.30 -29.42
N LYS A 77 33.46 15.08 -28.34
CA LYS A 77 34.89 14.76 -28.43
C LYS A 77 35.34 13.87 -27.25
N ALA A 78 35.95 12.74 -27.59
CA ALA A 78 36.50 11.72 -26.70
C ALA A 78 37.93 12.04 -26.21
N SER A 79 38.26 11.57 -24.99
CA SER A 79 39.58 11.14 -24.48
C SER A 79 39.36 10.49 -23.10
N ASP A 80 39.59 9.20 -22.84
CA ASP A 80 40.83 8.40 -22.80
C ASP A 80 41.65 8.53 -21.49
N GLY A 81 42.03 7.37 -20.92
CA GLY A 81 42.84 7.11 -19.70
C GLY A 81 42.00 6.77 -18.46
N GLY A 82 41.92 5.54 -17.92
CA GLY A 82 43.00 4.65 -17.41
C GLY A 82 43.38 5.11 -15.98
N ASP A 83 43.39 4.34 -14.90
CA ASP A 83 43.65 2.90 -14.70
C ASP A 83 43.68 2.58 -13.17
N GLU A 84 43.51 1.29 -12.81
CA GLU A 84 43.93 0.56 -11.57
C GLU A 84 43.47 1.02 -10.15
N GLU A 85 43.29 0.21 -9.11
CA GLU A 85 43.01 -1.21 -8.73
C GLU A 85 43.24 -1.27 -7.19
N GLU A 86 42.96 -2.41 -6.55
CA GLU A 86 43.32 -2.83 -5.17
C GLU A 86 42.37 -2.53 -3.98
N ALA A 87 41.49 -3.51 -3.76
CA ALA A 87 41.44 -4.45 -2.63
C ALA A 87 41.58 -3.97 -1.16
N ALA A 88 40.61 -4.38 -0.32
CA ALA A 88 40.87 -5.16 0.92
C ALA A 88 39.57 -5.75 1.51
N GLU A 89 39.74 -6.94 2.07
CA GLU A 89 38.78 -7.91 2.62
C GLU A 89 38.05 -7.49 3.92
N GLY A 90 36.95 -8.22 4.20
CA GLY A 90 36.82 -8.95 5.47
C GLY A 90 35.66 -8.58 6.38
N GLY A 91 34.75 -9.52 6.62
CA GLY A 91 33.85 -9.51 7.77
C GLY A 91 32.51 -10.22 7.55
N GLU A 92 32.51 -11.54 7.65
CA GLU A 92 31.32 -12.37 7.88
C GLU A 92 30.85 -12.17 9.33
N GLU A 93 29.58 -11.80 9.55
CA GLU A 93 28.90 -12.05 10.83
C GLU A 93 27.44 -12.46 10.57
N GLU A 94 27.12 -13.63 11.09
CA GLU A 94 25.82 -14.29 11.06
C GLU A 94 24.77 -13.47 11.81
N GLN A 95 23.58 -13.31 11.21
CA GLN A 95 22.40 -12.79 11.91
C GLN A 95 21.45 -13.94 12.17
N ASP A 96 21.42 -14.36 13.43
CA ASP A 96 20.40 -15.21 14.02
C ASP A 96 19.03 -14.54 13.88
N GLU A 97 18.11 -15.25 13.21
CA GLU A 97 16.68 -14.95 13.17
C GLU A 97 16.05 -15.29 14.53
N ASP A 98 15.62 -14.27 15.28
CA ASP A 98 14.65 -14.43 16.36
C ASP A 98 13.41 -13.61 16.02
N SER A 99 12.35 -14.36 15.70
CA SER A 99 11.02 -13.89 15.37
C SER A 99 10.11 -14.08 16.59
N GLU A 100 10.04 -13.05 17.43
CA GLU A 100 9.09 -13.02 18.54
C GLU A 100 7.70 -12.65 18.00
N ALA A 101 6.94 -13.66 17.58
CA ALA A 101 5.52 -13.57 17.28
C ALA A 101 4.75 -13.32 18.60
N SER A 102 4.03 -12.19 18.67
CA SER A 102 3.03 -11.97 19.71
C SER A 102 1.75 -12.73 19.33
N ASP A 103 1.57 -13.91 19.92
CA ASP A 103 0.27 -14.58 19.94
C ASP A 103 -0.59 -13.92 21.04
N ASP A 104 -1.67 -13.30 20.60
CA ASP A 104 -2.74 -12.72 21.40
C ASP A 104 -3.68 -13.87 21.75
N ASP A 105 -3.50 -14.43 22.95
CA ASP A 105 -4.26 -15.60 23.43
C ASP A 105 -5.72 -15.23 23.66
N GLU A 106 -6.60 -15.97 22.98
CA GLU A 106 -8.04 -15.81 22.93
C GLU A 106 -8.70 -16.05 24.30
N GLU A 107 -9.68 -15.20 24.61
CA GLU A 107 -10.57 -15.32 25.75
C GLU A 107 -11.64 -16.38 25.44
N ASP A 108 -11.36 -17.66 25.72
CA ASP A 108 -12.37 -18.72 25.66
C ASP A 108 -13.04 -18.87 27.04
N GLY A 109 -14.29 -18.44 27.10
CA GLY A 109 -15.18 -18.63 28.23
C GLY A 109 -15.87 -19.98 28.12
N ASP A 110 -15.39 -20.96 28.89
CA ASP A 110 -16.10 -22.23 29.10
C ASP A 110 -17.37 -21.98 29.93
N GLU A 111 -18.48 -21.85 29.21
CA GLU A 111 -19.85 -21.84 29.73
C GLU A 111 -20.35 -23.29 29.73
N ASP A 112 -19.99 -24.07 30.75
CA ASP A 112 -20.48 -25.44 30.94
C ASP A 112 -21.96 -25.41 31.36
N GLY A 113 -22.85 -25.51 30.37
CA GLY A 113 -24.26 -25.84 30.54
C GLY A 113 -24.42 -27.34 30.78
N ASP A 114 -24.57 -27.74 32.04
CA ASP A 114 -25.04 -29.07 32.42
C ASP A 114 -26.51 -29.23 31.99
N GLU A 115 -26.73 -29.94 30.88
CA GLU A 115 -28.05 -30.45 30.51
C GLU A 115 -28.29 -31.79 31.23
N ASP A 116 -29.22 -31.74 32.21
CA ASP A 116 -29.81 -32.88 32.91
C ASP A 116 -30.24 -33.99 31.92
N ALA A 117 -29.48 -35.08 31.88
CA ALA A 117 -29.87 -36.32 31.21
C ALA A 117 -30.34 -37.34 32.25
N GLU A 118 -31.66 -37.52 32.26
CA GLU A 118 -32.44 -38.38 33.13
C GLU A 118 -31.95 -39.84 33.24
N GLU A 119 -32.18 -40.34 34.44
CA GLU A 119 -31.78 -41.61 35.03
C GLU A 119 -32.42 -42.82 34.32
N ALA A 120 -31.56 -43.75 33.84
CA ALA A 120 -31.96 -45.10 33.44
C ALA A 120 -31.05 -46.12 34.16
N GLY A 121 -31.68 -46.98 34.96
CA GLY A 121 -31.02 -47.79 35.97
C GLY A 121 -30.17 -48.96 35.48
N GLY A 122 -29.08 -49.19 36.23
CA GLY A 122 -28.75 -50.51 36.77
C GLY A 122 -27.96 -51.49 35.90
N SER A 123 -26.63 -51.37 35.92
CA SER A 123 -25.74 -52.52 36.16
C SER A 123 -24.38 -52.03 36.65
N SER A 124 -23.88 -52.62 37.74
CA SER A 124 -22.67 -52.23 38.45
C SER A 124 -21.40 -52.47 37.62
N GLU A 125 -20.80 -51.39 37.13
CA GLU A 125 -19.44 -51.38 36.61
C GLU A 125 -18.75 -50.07 37.02
N ILE A 126 -17.70 -50.18 37.85
CA ILE A 126 -16.99 -49.03 38.43
C ILE A 126 -16.24 -48.33 37.30
N GLN A 127 -16.75 -47.20 36.80
CA GLN A 127 -16.15 -46.52 35.65
C GLN A 127 -15.63 -45.11 35.95
N THR A 128 -15.92 -44.52 37.13
CA THR A 128 -15.45 -43.16 37.45
C THR A 128 -14.45 -43.12 38.61
N ARG A 129 -13.56 -42.13 38.59
CA ARG A 129 -12.58 -41.86 39.67
C ARG A 129 -13.27 -41.61 41.02
N GLU A 130 -14.47 -41.06 40.98
CA GLU A 130 -15.26 -40.73 42.17
C GLU A 130 -15.79 -41.98 42.86
N ASP A 131 -16.18 -42.99 42.08
CA ASP A 131 -16.56 -44.31 42.60
C ASP A 131 -15.39 -44.99 43.30
N ILE A 132 -14.19 -44.95 42.71
CA ILE A 132 -12.96 -45.47 43.33
C ILE A 132 -12.66 -44.74 44.63
N LYS A 133 -12.82 -43.41 44.68
CA LYS A 133 -12.61 -42.62 45.90
C LYS A 133 -13.65 -42.96 46.99
N LYS A 134 -14.90 -43.21 46.59
CA LYS A 134 -16.00 -43.59 47.49
C LYS A 134 -15.77 -44.99 48.08
N GLU A 135 -15.35 -45.95 47.27
CA GLU A 135 -14.95 -47.29 47.72
C GLU A 135 -13.74 -47.23 48.66
N LEU A 136 -12.71 -46.45 48.31
CA LEU A 136 -11.55 -46.25 49.19
C LEU A 136 -11.94 -45.63 50.54
N SER A 137 -12.99 -44.80 50.60
CA SER A 137 -13.48 -44.23 51.86
C SER A 137 -14.27 -45.22 52.73
N ASN A 138 -14.87 -46.24 52.11
CA ASN A 138 -15.63 -47.28 52.78
C ASN A 138 -14.73 -48.42 53.32
N MET A 139 -13.49 -48.53 52.83
CA MET A 139 -12.51 -49.52 53.25
C MET A 139 -11.86 -49.11 54.58
N SER A 140 -11.49 -50.09 55.41
CA SER A 140 -10.78 -49.81 56.66
C SER A 140 -9.36 -49.29 56.39
N PHE A 141 -8.82 -48.45 57.29
CA PHE A 141 -7.47 -47.89 57.12
C PHE A 141 -6.39 -48.97 56.92
N GLU A 142 -6.54 -50.11 57.58
CA GLU A 142 -5.61 -51.24 57.43
C GLU A 142 -5.67 -51.83 56.00
N GLU A 143 -6.87 -51.96 55.43
CA GLU A 143 -7.05 -52.43 54.05
C GLU A 143 -6.54 -51.42 53.03
N ILE A 144 -6.75 -50.12 53.27
CA ILE A 144 -6.20 -49.05 52.43
C ILE A 144 -4.66 -49.10 52.45
N MET A 145 -4.04 -49.31 53.62
CA MET A 145 -2.58 -49.40 53.74
C MET A 145 -2.03 -50.68 53.08
N LYS A 146 -2.73 -51.82 53.22
CA LYS A 146 -2.39 -53.05 52.49
C LYS A 146 -2.52 -52.85 50.98
N LEU A 147 -3.55 -52.13 50.52
CA LEU A 147 -3.73 -51.79 49.11
C LEU A 147 -2.59 -50.89 48.63
N GLN A 148 -2.29 -49.79 49.34
CA GLN A 148 -1.20 -48.88 49.02
C GLN A 148 0.17 -49.59 48.94
N ASN A 149 0.42 -50.58 49.81
CA ASN A 149 1.64 -51.38 49.77
C ASN A 149 1.67 -52.37 48.60
N LYS A 150 0.51 -52.85 48.12
CA LYS A 150 0.38 -53.77 46.98
C LYS A 150 0.49 -53.05 45.63
N VAL A 151 -0.25 -51.96 45.43
CA VAL A 151 -0.22 -51.16 44.17
C VAL A 151 0.92 -50.13 44.14
N GLY A 152 1.52 -49.82 45.29
CA GLY A 152 2.59 -48.83 45.42
C GLY A 152 2.06 -47.42 45.64
N THR A 153 2.80 -46.63 46.44
CA THR A 153 2.37 -45.29 46.89
C THR A 153 2.15 -44.30 45.75
N LYS A 154 2.92 -44.42 44.65
CA LYS A 154 2.83 -43.52 43.49
C LYS A 154 1.53 -43.74 42.70
N VAL A 155 1.24 -44.98 42.34
CA VAL A 155 0.03 -45.35 41.58
C VAL A 155 -1.23 -45.09 42.42
N TYR A 156 -1.19 -45.45 43.70
CA TYR A 156 -2.28 -45.15 44.63
C TYR A 156 -2.58 -43.64 44.71
N ASN A 157 -1.54 -42.81 44.88
CA ASN A 157 -1.72 -41.37 44.97
C ASN A 157 -2.21 -40.74 43.66
N GLU A 158 -1.79 -41.29 42.50
CA GLU A 158 -2.25 -40.84 41.19
C GLU A 158 -3.73 -41.14 40.98
N VAL A 159 -4.19 -42.34 41.34
CA VAL A 159 -5.61 -42.71 41.20
C VAL A 159 -6.47 -41.96 42.22
N ALA A 160 -6.04 -41.90 43.49
CA ALA A 160 -6.82 -41.25 44.55
C ALA A 160 -6.80 -39.71 44.44
N TYR A 161 -5.63 -39.10 44.28
CA TYR A 161 -5.44 -37.64 44.36
C TYR A 161 -5.14 -36.98 43.00
N GLY A 162 -4.95 -37.76 41.93
CA GLY A 162 -4.65 -37.25 40.60
C GLY A 162 -3.16 -36.93 40.46
N SER A 163 -2.67 -36.85 39.22
CA SER A 163 -1.31 -36.37 38.96
C SER A 163 -1.23 -34.86 39.20
N GLN A 164 -0.91 -34.47 40.44
CA GLN A 164 -0.60 -33.09 40.76
C GLN A 164 0.73 -32.74 40.08
N LYS A 165 0.68 -32.24 38.85
CA LYS A 165 1.84 -31.64 38.17
C LYS A 165 2.48 -30.67 39.15
N THR A 166 3.72 -30.95 39.55
CA THR A 166 4.43 -30.15 40.54
C THR A 166 4.60 -28.75 39.98
N LYS A 167 3.74 -27.80 40.38
CA LYS A 167 3.96 -26.38 40.15
C LYS A 167 5.38 -26.10 40.65
N GLY A 168 6.23 -25.54 39.78
CA GLY A 168 7.63 -25.24 40.08
C GLY A 168 7.77 -24.47 41.39
N PRO A 169 8.97 -24.42 42.00
CA PRO A 169 9.15 -23.95 43.38
C PRO A 169 8.49 -22.59 43.59
N ILE A 170 7.36 -22.60 44.31
CA ILE A 170 6.62 -21.40 44.65
C ILE A 170 7.57 -20.56 45.50
N LYS A 171 8.06 -19.45 44.95
CA LYS A 171 8.86 -18.47 45.68
C LYS A 171 7.99 -17.99 46.85
N LYS A 172 8.26 -18.47 48.07
CA LYS A 172 7.53 -18.06 49.27
C LYS A 172 7.56 -16.53 49.36
N LYS A 173 6.45 -15.85 49.09
CA LYS A 173 6.36 -14.40 49.21
C LYS A 173 6.34 -14.03 50.70
N ARG A 174 6.89 -12.85 51.03
CA ARG A 174 6.82 -12.32 52.41
C ARG A 174 5.37 -11.95 52.71
N LEU A 175 4.88 -12.31 53.90
CA LEU A 175 3.56 -11.87 54.36
C LEU A 175 3.52 -10.36 54.66
N ASN A 176 4.66 -9.75 54.99
CA ASN A 176 4.79 -8.30 55.24
C ASN A 176 6.19 -7.80 54.86
N LYS A 177 6.31 -6.53 54.47
CA LYS A 177 7.57 -5.92 53.98
C LYS A 177 8.70 -5.91 55.02
N ASN A 178 8.38 -6.06 56.31
CA ASN A 178 9.34 -6.05 57.41
C ASN A 178 9.64 -7.45 57.99
N ARG A 179 9.02 -8.53 57.48
CA ARG A 179 9.22 -9.91 57.99
C ARG A 179 10.40 -10.61 57.28
N PRO A 180 11.40 -11.19 57.96
CA PRO A 180 12.48 -11.91 57.28
C PRO A 180 11.96 -13.08 56.42
N MET A 181 12.66 -13.39 55.33
CA MET A 181 12.38 -14.57 54.50
C MET A 181 13.26 -15.73 54.90
N GLU A 182 12.67 -16.91 55.03
CA GLU A 182 13.43 -18.16 55.12
C GLU A 182 14.11 -18.44 53.77
N ILE A 183 15.43 -18.61 53.81
CA ILE A 183 16.24 -19.07 52.68
C ILE A 183 16.92 -20.38 53.08
N SER A 184 17.08 -21.31 52.14
CA SER A 184 17.76 -22.58 52.40
C SER A 184 19.23 -22.34 52.75
N ALA A 185 19.70 -22.97 53.82
CA ALA A 185 21.12 -22.94 54.23
C ALA A 185 22.06 -23.54 53.17
N LYS A 186 21.53 -24.31 52.19
CA LYS A 186 22.28 -24.81 51.05
C LYS A 186 22.64 -23.72 50.04
N ARG A 187 21.99 -22.56 50.11
CA ARG A 187 22.24 -21.43 49.20
C ARG A 187 23.46 -20.65 49.70
N ARG A 188 24.62 -20.92 49.11
CA ARG A 188 25.87 -20.20 49.39
C ARG A 188 25.68 -18.70 49.15
N ALA A 189 26.26 -17.86 50.01
CA ALA A 189 26.28 -16.42 49.78
C ALA A 189 27.08 -16.13 48.50
N PRO A 190 26.56 -15.33 47.55
CA PRO A 190 27.31 -14.97 46.35
C PRO A 190 28.54 -14.16 46.76
N PHE A 191 29.71 -14.53 46.23
CA PHE A 191 30.98 -13.86 46.53
C PHE A 191 31.02 -12.43 45.98
N LEU A 192 30.40 -12.19 44.82
CA LEU A 192 30.32 -10.87 44.20
C LEU A 192 28.96 -10.22 44.49
N ARG A 193 28.99 -8.92 44.80
CA ARG A 193 27.79 -8.10 44.82
C ARG A 193 27.25 -8.00 43.39
N LYS A 194 25.95 -8.28 43.21
CA LYS A 194 25.26 -7.99 41.95
C LYS A 194 25.18 -6.48 41.78
N VAL A 195 26.07 -5.90 40.97
CA VAL A 195 25.97 -4.51 40.54
C VAL A 195 24.83 -4.45 39.52
N VAL A 196 23.68 -3.93 39.92
CA VAL A 196 22.60 -3.64 38.98
C VAL A 196 23.07 -2.47 38.13
N SER A 197 23.27 -2.68 36.83
CA SER A 197 23.55 -1.59 35.90
C SER A 197 22.34 -0.67 35.88
N ALA A 198 22.45 0.48 36.55
CA ALA A 198 21.45 1.53 36.42
C ALA A 198 21.52 2.06 34.99
N LYS A 199 20.40 2.01 34.26
CA LYS A 199 20.30 2.62 32.92
C LYS A 199 20.59 4.11 33.07
N LYS A 200 21.69 4.58 32.48
CA LYS A 200 22.03 6.01 32.49
C LYS A 200 21.05 6.75 31.57
N PRO A 201 20.48 7.89 31.98
CA PRO A 201 19.63 8.68 31.10
C PRO A 201 20.49 9.23 29.96
N THR A 202 20.22 8.78 28.75
CA THR A 202 20.81 9.32 27.52
C THR A 202 19.97 10.51 27.07
N SER A 203 20.60 11.68 26.88
CA SER A 203 19.94 12.82 26.24
C SER A 203 19.70 12.46 24.78
N ARG A 204 18.44 12.33 24.37
CA ARG A 204 18.06 12.04 22.98
C ARG A 204 17.55 13.31 22.31
N ASP A 205 17.96 13.54 21.06
CA ASP A 205 17.41 14.62 20.23
C ASP A 205 16.10 14.09 19.63
N PRO A 206 14.93 14.68 19.94
CA PRO A 206 13.66 14.16 19.45
C PRO A 206 13.55 14.14 17.92
N ARG A 207 14.40 14.88 17.19
CA ARG A 207 14.43 14.81 15.72
C ARG A 207 15.11 13.55 15.18
N PHE A 208 15.97 12.94 15.99
CA PHE A 208 16.81 11.79 15.63
C PHE A 208 16.65 10.63 16.62
N ASP A 209 15.64 10.68 17.48
CA ASP A 209 15.32 9.61 18.42
C ASP A 209 14.36 8.64 17.73
N ASP A 210 14.75 7.37 17.66
CA ASP A 210 13.93 6.31 17.07
C ASP A 210 12.56 6.18 17.78
N LEU A 211 12.48 6.62 19.04
CA LEU A 211 11.25 6.65 19.82
C LEU A 211 10.27 7.79 19.43
N SER A 212 10.69 8.75 18.60
CA SER A 212 9.85 9.90 18.21
C SER A 212 8.78 9.58 17.17
N GLY A 213 8.71 8.33 16.69
CA GLY A 213 7.69 7.84 15.77
C GLY A 213 7.95 8.16 14.30
N GLU A 214 7.02 7.74 13.45
CA GLU A 214 7.17 7.79 11.98
C GLU A 214 6.67 9.09 11.34
N TYR A 215 7.23 9.41 10.17
CA TYR A 215 6.82 10.57 9.38
C TYR A 215 5.40 10.42 8.84
N LYS A 216 4.50 11.29 9.31
CA LYS A 216 3.13 11.39 8.82
C LYS A 216 2.98 12.61 7.89
N PRO A 217 2.80 12.42 6.57
CA PRO A 217 2.77 13.52 5.61
C PRO A 217 1.58 14.47 5.82
N GLU A 218 0.45 13.96 6.31
CA GLU A 218 -0.74 14.77 6.59
C GLU A 218 -0.48 15.80 7.68
N ILE A 219 0.02 15.33 8.84
CA ILE A 219 0.39 16.20 9.96
C ILE A 219 1.45 17.19 9.53
N PHE A 220 2.48 16.74 8.80
CA PHE A 220 3.54 17.62 8.33
C PHE A 220 3.02 18.76 7.44
N VAL A 221 2.10 18.46 6.51
CA VAL A 221 1.52 19.48 5.64
C VAL A 221 0.72 20.51 6.43
N GLU A 222 0.01 20.08 7.49
CA GLU A 222 -0.74 20.96 8.37
C GLU A 222 0.16 21.81 9.27
N THR A 223 1.09 21.17 10.01
CA THR A 223 1.97 21.85 10.97
C THR A 223 2.92 22.83 10.30
N TYR A 224 3.38 22.49 9.09
CA TYR A 224 4.33 23.30 8.32
C TYR A 224 3.70 24.01 7.12
N LYS A 225 2.38 24.28 7.17
CA LYS A 225 1.66 24.99 6.09
C LYS A 225 2.29 26.32 5.71
N PHE A 226 2.85 27.06 6.69
CA PHE A 226 3.51 28.36 6.49
C PHE A 226 4.75 28.29 5.58
N ILE A 227 5.36 27.12 5.41
CA ILE A 227 6.50 26.94 4.50
C ILE A 227 6.09 27.29 3.07
N ASN A 228 4.83 27.10 2.70
CA ASN A 228 4.34 27.47 1.38
C ASN A 228 4.40 28.98 1.16
N ASP A 229 4.04 29.78 2.16
CA ASP A 229 4.07 31.23 2.09
C ASP A 229 5.51 31.74 2.00
N ILE A 230 6.45 31.06 2.66
CA ILE A 230 7.90 31.33 2.52
C ILE A 230 8.35 31.03 1.08
N LYS A 231 8.04 29.84 0.56
CA LYS A 231 8.40 29.44 -0.81
C LYS A 231 7.82 30.36 -1.87
N GLN A 232 6.59 30.85 -1.68
CA GLN A 232 5.98 31.83 -2.59
C GLN A 232 6.74 33.16 -2.57
N ARG A 233 7.10 33.67 -1.39
CA ARG A 233 7.93 34.89 -1.28
C ARG A 233 9.30 34.70 -1.91
N GLU A 234 9.96 33.56 -1.70
CA GLU A 234 11.25 33.23 -2.34
C GLU A 234 11.13 33.21 -3.86
N LYS A 235 10.08 32.60 -4.40
CA LYS A 235 9.79 32.57 -5.83
C LYS A 235 9.63 33.99 -6.39
N GLU A 236 8.94 34.89 -5.69
CA GLU A 236 8.83 36.29 -6.09
C GLU A 236 10.18 37.02 -6.07
N ILE A 237 11.02 36.75 -5.07
CA ILE A 237 12.37 37.32 -4.98
C ILE A 237 13.20 36.89 -6.19
N VAL A 238 13.18 35.59 -6.56
CA VAL A 238 13.88 35.07 -7.75
C VAL A 238 13.34 35.73 -9.02
N LYS A 239 12.01 35.89 -9.16
CA LYS A 239 11.40 36.62 -10.30
C LYS A 239 11.88 38.08 -10.37
N LYS A 240 11.95 38.78 -9.24
CA LYS A 240 12.45 40.15 -9.16
C LYS A 240 13.93 40.23 -9.52
N GLN A 241 14.75 39.29 -9.04
CA GLN A 241 16.16 39.21 -9.39
C GLN A 241 16.35 38.98 -10.90
N LEU A 242 15.59 38.07 -11.49
CA LEU A 242 15.65 37.78 -12.93
C LEU A 242 15.30 39.01 -13.80
N LYS A 243 14.34 39.83 -13.36
CA LYS A 243 13.99 41.09 -14.02
C LYS A 243 15.08 42.16 -13.87
N ARG A 244 15.81 42.17 -12.75
CA ARG A 244 16.89 43.15 -12.47
C ARG A 244 18.21 42.76 -13.12
N THR A 245 18.45 41.46 -13.37
CA THR A 245 19.68 41.00 -14.02
C THR A 245 19.78 41.52 -15.44
N LYS A 246 20.87 42.23 -15.72
CA LYS A 246 21.19 42.74 -17.05
C LYS A 246 21.51 41.60 -18.02
N PRO A 247 21.22 41.76 -19.34
CA PRO A 247 21.50 40.74 -20.35
C PRO A 247 22.99 40.41 -20.49
N THR A 248 23.89 41.30 -20.07
CA THR A 248 25.34 41.08 -20.05
C THR A 248 25.76 39.91 -19.15
N ASN A 249 24.95 39.53 -18.17
CA ASN A 249 25.28 38.46 -17.22
C ASN A 249 24.46 37.20 -17.51
N VAL A 250 24.73 36.58 -18.67
CA VAL A 250 23.98 35.44 -19.22
C VAL A 250 23.95 34.25 -18.26
N GLN A 251 25.11 33.82 -17.75
CA GLN A 251 25.20 32.68 -16.82
C GLN A 251 24.38 32.85 -15.54
N LYS A 252 24.36 34.06 -14.96
CA LYS A 252 23.55 34.34 -13.76
C LYS A 252 22.06 34.34 -14.09
N LYS A 253 21.68 34.84 -15.26
CA LYS A 253 20.29 34.86 -15.73
C LYS A 253 19.77 33.44 -15.95
N GLU A 254 20.55 32.58 -16.60
CA GLU A 254 20.24 31.16 -16.81
C GLU A 254 20.07 30.41 -15.49
N LYS A 255 21.00 30.61 -14.53
CA LYS A 255 20.88 30.01 -13.18
C LYS A 255 19.59 30.43 -12.47
N LEU A 256 19.21 31.70 -12.57
CA LEU A 256 17.96 32.20 -11.98
C LEU A 256 16.72 31.64 -12.70
N GLN A 257 16.77 31.49 -14.03
CA GLN A 257 15.69 30.86 -14.81
C GLN A 257 15.52 29.39 -14.44
N PHE A 258 16.62 28.65 -14.35
CA PHE A 258 16.61 27.25 -13.94
C PHE A 258 16.05 27.09 -12.52
N LEU A 259 16.50 27.93 -11.58
CA LEU A 259 15.98 27.94 -10.21
C LEU A 259 14.47 28.21 -10.19
N LEU A 260 14.01 29.17 -10.99
CA LEU A 260 12.58 29.49 -11.09
C LEU A 260 11.78 28.32 -11.66
N LYS A 261 12.26 27.68 -12.75
CA LYS A 261 11.63 26.49 -13.35
C LYS A 261 11.55 25.36 -12.33
N ARG A 262 12.62 25.11 -11.56
CA ARG A 262 12.66 24.11 -10.49
C ARG A 262 11.61 24.40 -9.40
N MET A 263 11.52 25.64 -8.93
CA MET A 263 10.52 26.02 -7.92
C MET A 263 9.08 25.86 -8.44
N GLU A 264 8.83 26.24 -9.70
CA GLU A 264 7.52 26.09 -10.34
C GLU A 264 7.11 24.63 -10.52
N ASN A 265 8.06 23.78 -10.91
CA ASN A 265 7.82 22.35 -11.05
C ASN A 265 7.55 21.67 -9.70
N GLN A 266 8.31 22.03 -8.64
CA GLN A 266 8.06 21.54 -7.28
C GLN A 266 6.68 21.95 -6.76
N GLU A 267 6.27 23.20 -6.99
CA GLU A 267 4.94 23.68 -6.60
C GLU A 267 3.83 22.94 -7.35
N ARG A 268 4.00 22.72 -8.67
CA ARG A 268 3.04 21.97 -9.49
C ARG A 268 2.92 20.51 -9.05
N ALA A 269 4.06 19.85 -8.80
CA ALA A 269 4.08 18.46 -8.32
C ALA A 269 3.38 18.33 -6.96
N ARG A 270 3.65 19.26 -6.03
CA ARG A 270 2.98 19.30 -4.73
C ARG A 270 1.47 19.47 -4.88
N LYS A 271 1.01 20.45 -5.64
CA LYS A 271 -0.42 20.69 -5.88
C LYS A 271 -1.11 19.46 -6.47
N SER A 272 -0.47 18.81 -7.44
CA SER A 272 -1.00 17.58 -8.03
C SER A 272 -1.14 16.45 -7.01
N GLN A 273 -0.16 16.28 -6.11
CA GLN A 273 -0.25 15.30 -5.03
C GLN A 273 -1.35 15.66 -4.00
N GLU A 274 -1.50 16.93 -3.66
CA GLU A 274 -2.57 17.41 -2.76
C GLU A 274 -3.95 17.14 -3.37
N GLU A 275 -4.17 17.47 -4.63
CA GLU A 275 -5.41 17.18 -5.34
C GLU A 275 -5.70 15.67 -5.41
N GLN A 276 -4.68 14.82 -5.61
CA GLN A 276 -4.84 13.37 -5.58
C GLN A 276 -5.29 12.88 -4.22
N ARG A 277 -4.64 13.33 -3.14
CA ARG A 277 -5.03 13.00 -1.77
C ARG A 277 -6.44 13.49 -1.44
N GLU A 278 -6.78 14.71 -1.84
CA GLU A 278 -8.13 15.26 -1.62
C GLU A 278 -9.20 14.42 -2.32
N ARG A 279 -8.98 13.99 -3.58
CA ARG A 279 -9.89 13.07 -4.28
C ARG A 279 -10.05 11.75 -3.54
N GLU A 280 -8.95 11.16 -3.06
CA GLU A 280 -9.00 9.91 -2.30
C GLU A 280 -9.75 10.05 -0.97
N LEU A 281 -9.51 11.15 -0.25
CA LEU A 281 -10.22 11.47 0.99
C LEU A 281 -11.71 11.71 0.74
N GLN A 282 -12.07 12.43 -0.32
CA GLN A 282 -13.45 12.63 -0.73
C GLN A 282 -14.14 11.30 -1.04
N PHE A 283 -13.47 10.40 -1.77
CA PHE A 283 -14.01 9.08 -2.08
C PHE A 283 -14.21 8.24 -0.80
N LYS A 284 -13.21 8.21 0.09
CA LYS A 284 -13.33 7.54 1.40
C LYS A 284 -14.49 8.10 2.23
N ARG A 285 -14.69 9.42 2.19
CA ARG A 285 -15.80 10.08 2.88
C ARG A 285 -17.16 9.67 2.31
N GLN A 286 -17.30 9.69 0.99
CA GLN A 286 -18.54 9.24 0.33
C GLN A 286 -18.86 7.78 0.63
N GLN A 287 -17.85 6.90 0.66
CA GLN A 287 -18.05 5.50 1.05
C GLN A 287 -18.48 5.36 2.52
N ARG A 288 -17.90 6.14 3.43
CA ARG A 288 -18.33 6.17 4.83
C ARG A 288 -19.78 6.63 4.97
N GLU A 289 -20.18 7.65 4.21
CA GLU A 289 -21.56 8.15 4.19
C GLU A 289 -22.54 7.08 3.67
N ARG A 290 -22.22 6.39 2.58
CA ARG A 290 -23.03 5.24 2.09
C ARG A 290 -23.12 4.10 3.10
N ALA A 291 -21.99 3.74 3.72
CA ALA A 291 -21.97 2.73 4.76
C ALA A 291 -22.84 3.14 5.96
N SER A 292 -22.83 4.42 6.35
CA SER A 292 -23.71 4.93 7.41
C SER A 292 -25.20 4.89 7.06
N GLN A 293 -25.53 4.91 5.75
CA GLN A 293 -26.89 4.73 5.25
C GLN A 293 -27.31 3.24 5.19
N GLY A 294 -26.38 2.31 5.44
CA GLY A 294 -26.62 0.86 5.41
C GLY A 294 -26.21 0.18 4.11
N ASP A 295 -25.68 0.93 3.13
CA ASP A 295 -25.15 0.33 1.90
C ASP A 295 -23.81 -0.38 2.17
N ARG A 296 -23.53 -1.43 1.40
CA ARG A 296 -22.27 -2.18 1.53
C ARG A 296 -21.10 -1.30 1.05
N PRO A 297 -20.05 -1.10 1.86
CA PRO A 297 -18.89 -0.31 1.46
C PRO A 297 -18.21 -0.95 0.24
N PHE A 298 -17.90 -0.14 -0.78
CA PHE A 298 -17.28 -0.61 -2.02
C PHE A 298 -15.90 0.03 -2.22
N PHE A 299 -14.94 -0.73 -2.74
CA PHE A 299 -13.61 -0.23 -3.04
C PHE A 299 -13.38 -0.32 -4.54
N LEU A 300 -13.17 0.84 -5.19
CA LEU A 300 -12.82 0.87 -6.60
C LEU A 300 -11.47 0.19 -6.83
N LYS A 301 -11.39 -0.61 -7.90
CA LYS A 301 -10.11 -1.17 -8.35
C LYS A 301 -9.19 -0.06 -8.81
N ASN A 302 -7.88 -0.29 -8.77
CA ASN A 302 -6.89 0.71 -9.20
C ASN A 302 -7.06 1.09 -10.68
N SER A 303 -7.47 0.14 -11.54
CA SER A 303 -7.80 0.40 -12.94
C SER A 303 -9.01 1.33 -13.11
N GLU A 304 -10.03 1.17 -12.27
CA GLU A 304 -11.23 2.03 -12.27
C GLU A 304 -10.90 3.43 -11.77
N LYS A 305 -10.09 3.57 -10.71
CA LYS A 305 -9.56 4.86 -10.25
C LYS A 305 -8.81 5.59 -11.38
N LYS A 306 -7.94 4.89 -12.11
CA LYS A 306 -7.21 5.45 -13.27
C LYS A 306 -8.17 5.91 -14.37
N LYS A 307 -9.24 5.16 -14.66
CA LYS A 307 -10.28 5.55 -15.64
C LYS A 307 -11.01 6.83 -15.21
N LEU A 308 -11.37 6.94 -13.93
CA LEU A 308 -12.00 8.15 -13.38
C LEU A 308 -11.07 9.37 -13.49
N GLN A 309 -9.80 9.23 -13.09
CA GLN A 309 -8.81 10.30 -13.23
C GLN A 309 -8.62 10.72 -14.69
N LEU A 310 -8.60 9.76 -15.63
CA LEU A 310 -8.47 10.05 -17.05
C LEU A 310 -9.70 10.77 -17.61
N ALA A 311 -10.90 10.38 -17.14
CA ALA A 311 -12.15 11.03 -17.48
C ALA A 311 -12.21 12.49 -16.97
N GLU A 312 -11.81 12.74 -15.73
CA GLU A 312 -11.69 14.10 -15.18
C GLU A 312 -10.71 14.94 -16.00
N LYS A 313 -9.51 14.42 -16.26
CA LYS A 313 -8.49 15.10 -17.06
C LYS A 313 -8.97 15.39 -18.49
N TYR A 314 -9.73 14.48 -19.10
CA TYR A 314 -10.35 14.69 -20.40
C TYR A 314 -11.36 15.85 -20.34
N GLN A 315 -12.21 15.89 -19.32
CA GLN A 315 -13.16 16.99 -19.14
C GLN A 315 -12.47 18.33 -18.89
N GLU A 316 -11.39 18.37 -18.09
CA GLU A 316 -10.57 19.56 -17.89
C GLU A 316 -9.94 20.04 -19.20
N LEU A 317 -9.40 19.13 -20.02
CA LEU A 317 -8.85 19.46 -21.33
C LEU A 317 -9.92 19.94 -22.32
N LYS A 318 -11.11 19.36 -22.27
CA LYS A 318 -12.27 19.79 -23.07
C LYS A 318 -12.72 21.20 -22.66
N LYS A 319 -12.81 21.48 -21.35
CA LYS A 319 -13.13 22.81 -20.79
C LYS A 319 -12.08 23.86 -21.15
N THR A 320 -10.79 23.49 -21.15
CA THR A 320 -9.69 24.41 -21.47
C THR A 320 -9.43 24.56 -22.98
N GLY A 321 -10.13 23.81 -23.84
CA GLY A 321 -9.94 23.82 -25.29
C GLY A 321 -8.60 23.22 -25.76
N LYS A 322 -7.87 22.52 -24.88
CA LYS A 322 -6.55 21.94 -25.17
C LYS A 322 -6.62 20.46 -25.57
N LEU A 323 -7.83 19.90 -25.65
CA LEU A 323 -8.07 18.48 -25.90
C LEU A 323 -7.52 18.03 -27.26
N ASP A 324 -7.80 18.76 -28.33
CA ASP A 324 -7.39 18.36 -29.69
C ASP A 324 -5.88 18.30 -29.86
N ASN A 325 -5.16 19.25 -29.24
CA ASN A 325 -3.70 19.26 -29.22
C ASN A 325 -3.15 18.08 -28.41
N PHE A 326 -3.78 17.75 -27.27
CA PHE A 326 -3.39 16.58 -26.49
C PHE A 326 -3.61 15.28 -27.28
N LEU A 327 -4.76 15.13 -27.94
CA LEU A 327 -5.07 13.98 -28.77
C LEU A 327 -4.16 13.86 -29.99
N SER A 328 -3.85 14.97 -30.67
CA SER A 328 -2.92 14.96 -31.81
C SER A 328 -1.50 14.57 -31.39
N LYS A 329 -1.00 15.09 -30.26
CA LYS A 329 0.28 14.66 -29.67
C LYS A 329 0.25 13.18 -29.29
N LYS A 330 -0.84 12.70 -28.70
CA LYS A 330 -0.99 11.28 -28.32
C LYS A 330 -1.03 10.37 -29.55
N ARG A 331 -1.79 10.73 -30.59
CA ARG A 331 -1.82 10.02 -31.88
C ARG A 331 -0.43 9.95 -32.51
N LYS A 332 0.33 11.06 -32.53
CA LYS A 332 1.71 11.11 -33.04
C LYS A 332 2.66 10.20 -32.26
N ARG A 333 2.59 10.22 -30.91
CA ARG A 333 3.41 9.35 -30.05
C ARG A 333 3.08 7.88 -30.26
N ASN A 334 1.79 7.53 -30.34
CA ASN A 334 1.33 6.16 -30.61
C ASN A 334 1.81 5.68 -31.98
N ALA A 335 1.59 6.45 -33.05
CA ALA A 335 2.07 6.12 -34.38
C ALA A 335 3.61 5.91 -34.42
N GLY A 336 4.37 6.69 -33.65
CA GLY A 336 5.81 6.50 -33.49
C GLY A 336 6.18 5.19 -32.80
N LYS A 337 5.43 4.76 -31.78
CA LYS A 337 5.60 3.47 -31.11
C LYS A 337 5.20 2.32 -32.01
N ASP A 338 4.06 2.42 -32.69
CA ASP A 338 3.56 1.40 -33.61
C ASP A 338 4.53 1.20 -34.77
N ARG A 339 5.11 2.28 -35.30
CA ARG A 339 6.17 2.21 -36.31
C ARG A 339 7.42 1.46 -35.85
N ARG A 340 7.76 1.50 -34.55
CA ARG A 340 8.89 0.71 -34.00
C ARG A 340 8.57 -0.77 -33.89
N LYS A 341 7.29 -1.13 -33.72
CA LYS A 341 6.81 -2.52 -33.65
C LYS A 341 6.65 -3.15 -35.04
N LEU A 342 6.57 -2.33 -36.09
CA LEU A 342 6.55 -2.82 -37.46
C LEU A 342 7.97 -3.10 -37.96
N PRO A 343 8.18 -4.15 -38.75
CA PRO A 343 9.47 -4.41 -39.37
C PRO A 343 9.90 -3.21 -40.23
N PRO A 344 11.19 -2.85 -40.23
CA PRO A 344 11.69 -1.73 -41.03
C PRO A 344 11.36 -2.00 -42.49
N ARG A 345 10.71 -1.02 -43.13
CA ARG A 345 10.33 -1.11 -44.54
C ARG A 345 11.61 -1.19 -45.37
N GLU A 346 11.88 -2.35 -45.94
CA GLU A 346 12.95 -2.52 -46.93
C GLU A 346 12.64 -1.57 -48.10
N LEU A 347 13.44 -0.51 -48.22
CA LEU A 347 13.42 0.32 -49.41
C LEU A 347 14.00 -0.53 -50.53
N GLN A 348 13.14 -1.22 -51.27
CA GLN A 348 13.50 -1.80 -52.56
C GLN A 348 13.99 -0.67 -53.44
N SER A 349 15.31 -0.47 -53.47
CA SER A 349 15.99 0.31 -54.48
C SER A 349 15.77 -0.43 -55.79
N GLN A 350 14.67 -0.14 -56.47
CA GLN A 350 14.54 -0.49 -57.88
C GLN A 350 15.64 0.28 -58.60
N SER A 351 16.75 -0.41 -58.85
CA SER A 351 17.78 0.00 -59.78
C SER A 351 17.12 0.15 -61.14
N PHE A 352 16.71 1.38 -61.45
CA PHE A 352 16.25 1.79 -62.77
C PHE A 352 17.48 1.79 -63.69
N GLN A 353 17.88 0.61 -64.16
CA GLN A 353 18.85 0.46 -65.25
C GLN A 353 18.13 0.85 -66.54
N GLY A 354 18.33 2.10 -66.96
CA GLY A 354 17.95 2.56 -68.29
C GLY A 354 18.85 1.92 -69.34
N HIS A 355 18.21 1.31 -70.35
CA HIS A 355 18.81 0.76 -71.55
C HIS A 355 19.17 1.83 -72.58
#